data_AF-A0A956RGN1-F1
#
_entry.id   AF-A0A956RGN1-F1
#
_cell.length_a   1.000
_cell.length_b   1.000
_cell.length_c   1.000
_cell.angle_alpha   90.00
_cell.angle_beta   90.00
_cell.angle_gamma   90.00
#
_symmetry.space_group_name_H-M   'P 1'
#
loop_
_entity.id
_entity.type
_entity.pdbx_description
1 polymer ?
#
loop_
_entity_poly.entity_id
_entity_poly.type
_entity_poly.pdbx_seq_one_letter_code
_entity_poly.pdbx_strand_id
1 'polypeptide(L)'
;MTRAQQQADHPEHGDQAHGERALAAIESALREASPIQGGARELVVVTRMGASAEDDPPWTWREHGHVRTTLRLICWDGPRGDGARSIVDIREQDAVIVLRELIATPPQRLRAYILGWADAVGVCLERMPDDCWAMPADLVFPRILQLKRPQAREHYAAALLVRSRLGRWMSGA
;
A
#
# COMPACT_ATOMS: atom_id res chain seq x y z
N MET A 1 5.96 -34.76 37.88
CA MET A 1 6.40 -33.99 36.70
C MET A 1 5.30 -33.00 36.35
N THR A 2 5.41 -31.79 36.87
CA THR A 2 4.38 -30.74 36.85
C THR A 2 4.56 -29.81 35.65
N ARG A 3 3.43 -29.43 35.05
CA ARG A 3 3.23 -28.64 33.82
C ARG A 3 3.72 -27.18 33.89
N ALA A 4 4.69 -26.87 34.75
CA ALA A 4 4.98 -25.51 35.23
C ALA A 4 6.31 -24.91 34.76
N GLN A 5 7.02 -25.51 33.80
CA GLN A 5 8.35 -25.04 33.37
C GLN A 5 8.52 -24.89 31.85
N GLN A 6 7.41 -24.71 31.12
CA GLN A 6 7.42 -24.19 29.75
C GLN A 6 6.89 -22.75 29.73
N GLN A 7 7.43 -21.89 30.61
CA GLN A 7 7.48 -20.46 30.31
C GLN A 7 8.63 -20.30 29.34
N ALA A 8 8.30 -20.46 28.07
CA ALA A 8 9.18 -20.17 26.96
C ALA A 8 9.61 -18.70 27.08
N ASP A 9 10.92 -18.48 27.02
CA ASP A 9 11.52 -17.19 26.69
C ASP A 9 10.82 -16.64 25.45
N HIS A 10 9.84 -15.78 25.66
CA HIS A 10 9.18 -15.04 24.60
C HIS A 10 10.18 -13.99 24.09
N PRO A 11 10.60 -14.04 22.81
CA PRO A 11 11.54 -13.07 22.25
C PRO A 11 10.82 -11.75 21.96
N GLU A 12 10.28 -11.09 22.99
CA GLU A 12 9.39 -9.93 22.82
C GLU A 12 10.14 -8.63 22.49
N HIS A 13 11.40 -8.49 22.89
CA HIS A 13 12.11 -7.21 22.72
C HIS A 13 12.82 -7.03 21.37
N GLY A 14 13.19 -8.13 20.70
CA GLY A 14 13.81 -8.06 19.37
C GLY A 14 12.82 -7.71 18.25
N ASP A 15 11.57 -8.18 18.40
CA ASP A 15 10.53 -8.04 17.38
C ASP A 15 9.95 -6.61 17.34
N GLN A 16 9.87 -5.94 18.49
CA GLN A 16 9.29 -4.61 18.58
C GLN A 16 10.10 -3.56 17.81
N ALA A 17 11.41 -3.46 18.05
CA ALA A 17 12.26 -2.48 17.36
C ALA A 17 12.33 -2.74 15.85
N HIS A 18 12.17 -3.99 15.42
CA HIS A 18 12.09 -4.33 14.00
C HIS A 18 10.76 -3.88 13.39
N GLY A 19 9.64 -4.15 14.07
CA GLY A 19 8.31 -3.70 13.67
C GLY A 19 8.21 -2.19 13.54
N GLU A 20 8.78 -1.44 14.50
CA GLU A 20 8.84 0.04 14.45
C GLU A 20 9.61 0.55 13.22
N ARG A 21 10.73 -0.08 12.86
CA ARG A 21 11.49 0.28 11.65
C ARG A 21 10.73 -0.05 10.37
N ALA A 22 10.03 -1.18 10.32
CA ALA A 22 9.20 -1.56 9.18
C ALA A 22 8.04 -0.57 8.99
N LEU A 23 7.36 -0.21 10.09
CA LEU A 23 6.31 0.82 10.12
C LEU A 23 6.79 2.16 9.58
N ALA A 24 7.92 2.66 10.10
CA ALA A 24 8.50 3.93 9.65
C ALA A 24 8.86 3.90 8.15
N ALA A 25 9.38 2.77 7.65
CA ALA A 25 9.69 2.60 6.24
C ALA A 25 8.44 2.60 5.35
N ILE A 26 7.36 1.94 5.80
CA ILE A 26 6.07 1.92 5.11
C ILE A 26 5.48 3.33 5.04
N GLU A 27 5.41 4.02 6.18
CA GLU A 27 4.88 5.38 6.24
C GLU A 27 5.67 6.35 5.35
N SER A 28 7.01 6.30 5.44
CA SER A 28 7.88 7.12 4.61
C SER A 28 7.68 6.85 3.12
N ALA A 29 7.57 5.59 2.71
CA ALA A 29 7.35 5.22 1.32
C ALA A 29 5.96 5.63 0.81
N LEU A 30 4.90 5.47 1.62
CA LEU A 30 3.54 5.90 1.25
C LEU A 30 3.45 7.42 1.11
N ARG A 31 4.13 8.16 1.98
CA ARG A 31 4.19 9.63 1.92
C ARG A 31 4.92 10.11 0.67
N GLU A 32 6.02 9.46 0.29
CA GLU A 32 6.76 9.79 -0.93
C GLU A 32 6.00 9.41 -2.21
N ALA A 33 5.31 8.27 -2.19
CA ALA A 33 4.50 7.82 -3.32
C ALA A 33 3.33 8.78 -3.63
N SER A 34 2.87 9.57 -2.67
CA SER A 34 1.68 10.40 -2.78
C SER A 34 2.02 11.87 -3.06
N PRO A 35 1.31 12.54 -3.99
CA PRO A 35 0.24 12.01 -4.83
C PRO A 35 0.77 11.18 -6.02
N ILE A 36 -0.01 10.17 -6.44
CA ILE A 36 0.25 9.40 -7.66
C ILE A 36 -0.61 10.00 -8.77
N GLN A 37 0.02 10.49 -9.84
CA GLN A 37 -0.70 11.08 -10.96
C GLN A 37 -0.80 10.13 -12.16
N GLY A 38 -1.91 10.22 -12.91
CA GLY A 38 -2.10 9.53 -14.18
C GLY A 38 -3.24 10.16 -14.98
N GLY A 39 -2.89 10.87 -16.06
CA GLY A 39 -3.86 11.58 -16.90
C GLY A 39 -4.68 12.62 -16.13
N ALA A 40 -6.01 12.50 -16.16
CA ALA A 40 -6.95 13.37 -15.44
C ALA A 40 -7.22 12.90 -13.99
N ARG A 41 -6.39 12.00 -13.44
CA ARG A 41 -6.60 11.38 -12.13
C ARG A 41 -5.41 11.60 -11.21
N GLU A 42 -5.72 11.72 -9.93
CA GLU A 42 -4.76 11.81 -8.85
C GLU A 42 -5.17 10.87 -7.71
N LEU A 43 -4.29 9.98 -7.28
CA LEU A 43 -4.48 9.20 -6.06
C LEU A 43 -3.66 9.80 -4.92
N VAL A 44 -4.35 10.24 -3.88
CA VAL A 44 -3.75 10.70 -2.63
C VAL A 44 -3.82 9.57 -1.59
N VAL A 45 -2.67 9.25 -1.00
CA VAL A 45 -2.58 8.24 0.06
C VAL A 45 -2.55 8.94 1.41
N VAL A 46 -3.68 8.89 2.12
CA VAL A 46 -3.81 9.48 3.46
C VAL A 46 -3.54 8.40 4.50
N THR A 47 -2.30 8.34 4.97
CA THR A 47 -1.92 7.36 6.00
C THR A 47 -2.22 7.93 7.38
N ARG A 48 -3.02 7.20 8.17
CA ARG A 48 -3.27 7.51 9.58
C ARG A 48 -2.68 6.40 10.42
N MET A 49 -1.57 6.71 11.08
CA MET A 49 -0.98 5.85 12.10
C MET A 49 -1.82 5.98 13.37
N GLY A 50 -2.82 5.12 13.52
CA GLY A 50 -3.69 5.10 14.71
C GLY A 50 -3.18 4.13 15.77
N ALA A 51 -2.87 4.64 16.97
CA ALA A 51 -2.93 3.84 18.21
C ALA A 51 -4.35 3.81 18.80
N SER A 52 -5.34 4.31 18.07
CA SER A 52 -6.69 4.57 18.58
C SER A 52 -7.64 4.82 17.41
N ALA A 53 -8.35 3.78 16.97
CA ALA A 53 -9.75 3.99 16.64
C ALA A 53 -10.52 3.66 17.92
N GLU A 54 -11.40 4.56 18.37
CA GLU A 54 -12.35 4.27 19.46
C GLU A 54 -13.22 3.03 19.18
N ASP A 55 -13.19 2.52 17.94
CA ASP A 55 -13.97 1.38 17.46
C ASP A 55 -13.16 0.09 17.28
N ASP A 56 -11.82 0.12 17.32
CA ASP A 56 -11.01 -1.10 17.16
C ASP A 56 -10.54 -1.62 18.53
N PRO A 57 -10.83 -2.88 18.87
CA PRO A 57 -10.42 -3.42 20.15
C PRO A 57 -8.89 -3.39 20.30
N PRO A 58 -8.37 -2.96 21.47
CA PRO A 58 -6.94 -2.67 21.64
C PRO A 58 -5.99 -3.87 21.45
N TRP A 59 -6.51 -5.09 21.45
CA TRP A 59 -5.73 -6.31 21.16
C TRP A 59 -5.42 -6.50 19.66
N THR A 60 -6.20 -5.89 18.76
CA THR A 60 -6.05 -6.11 17.30
C THR A 60 -4.79 -5.47 16.70
N TRP A 61 -4.31 -4.36 17.28
CA TRP A 61 -3.14 -3.64 16.77
C TRP A 61 -1.83 -4.05 17.43
N ARG A 62 -1.83 -4.34 18.75
CA ARG A 62 -0.62 -4.78 19.48
C ARG A 62 -0.15 -6.17 19.08
N GLU A 63 -1.08 -7.08 18.79
CA GLU A 63 -0.72 -8.48 18.50
C GLU A 63 -0.33 -8.73 17.04
N HIS A 64 -0.74 -7.86 16.11
CA HIS A 64 -0.57 -8.11 14.68
C HIS A 64 0.12 -7.01 13.89
N GLY A 65 0.14 -5.78 14.39
CA GLY A 65 0.65 -4.60 13.69
C GLY A 65 -0.10 -4.36 12.39
N HIS A 66 -0.80 -3.24 12.25
CA HIS A 66 -1.37 -2.87 10.95
C HIS A 66 -1.20 -1.38 10.69
N VAL A 67 -1.08 -1.01 9.43
CA VAL A 67 -1.16 0.38 8.97
C VAL A 67 -2.48 0.54 8.26
N ARG A 68 -3.32 1.46 8.74
CA ARG A 68 -4.54 1.86 8.05
C ARG A 68 -4.23 3.07 7.17
N THR A 69 -4.60 2.97 5.90
CA THR A 69 -4.44 4.06 4.94
C THR A 69 -5.74 4.25 4.18
N THR A 70 -6.10 5.49 3.90
CA THR A 70 -7.23 5.81 3.06
C THR A 70 -6.68 6.23 1.70
N LEU A 71 -7.08 5.51 0.66
CA LEU A 71 -6.79 5.83 -0.73
C LEU A 71 -7.89 6.76 -1.22
N ARG A 72 -7.54 8.00 -1.59
CA ARG A 72 -8.46 8.98 -2.16
C ARG A 72 -8.14 9.20 -3.63
N LEU A 73 -9.03 8.77 -4.52
CA LEU A 73 -8.94 9.01 -5.95
C LEU A 73 -9.72 10.28 -6.29
N ILE A 74 -9.01 11.29 -6.80
CA ILE A 74 -9.56 12.55 -7.27
C ILE A 74 -9.56 12.50 -8.80
N CYS A 75 -10.74 12.67 -9.38
CA CYS A 75 -10.94 12.72 -10.83
C CYS A 75 -11.20 14.16 -11.26
N TRP A 76 -10.45 14.63 -12.24
CA TRP A 76 -10.54 15.98 -12.78
C TRP A 76 -11.21 15.96 -14.16
N ASP A 77 -11.80 17.08 -14.57
CA ASP A 77 -12.11 17.30 -15.97
C ASP A 77 -10.82 17.48 -16.79
N GLY A 78 -10.93 17.30 -18.11
CA GLY A 78 -9.83 17.60 -19.03
C GLY A 78 -9.40 19.08 -18.91
N PRO A 79 -8.11 19.39 -19.16
CA PRO A 79 -7.61 20.76 -19.03
C PRO A 79 -8.40 21.71 -19.93
N ARG A 80 -8.87 22.81 -19.35
CA ARG A 80 -9.49 23.90 -20.11
C ARG A 80 -8.40 24.74 -20.79
N GLY A 81 -8.79 25.61 -21.72
CA GLY A 81 -7.85 26.45 -22.47
C GLY A 81 -7.00 27.40 -21.62
N ASP A 82 -7.37 27.61 -20.35
CA ASP A 82 -6.64 28.38 -19.33
C ASP A 82 -5.79 27.49 -18.39
N GLY A 83 -5.77 26.18 -18.61
CA GLY A 83 -5.11 25.20 -17.75
C GLY A 83 -5.86 24.88 -16.45
N ALA A 84 -7.02 25.51 -16.21
CA ALA A 84 -7.85 25.20 -15.05
C ALA A 84 -8.49 23.82 -15.20
N ARG A 85 -8.64 23.14 -14.06
CA ARG A 85 -9.33 21.87 -13.93
C ARG A 85 -10.32 21.97 -12.78
N SER A 86 -11.46 21.31 -12.91
CA SER A 86 -12.48 21.14 -11.89
C SER A 86 -12.58 19.67 -11.48
N ILE A 87 -12.83 19.43 -10.19
CA ILE A 87 -13.02 18.08 -9.67
C ILE A 87 -14.38 17.58 -10.14
N VAL A 88 -14.41 16.41 -10.77
CA VAL A 88 -15.63 15.74 -11.25
C VAL A 88 -16.12 14.71 -10.23
N ASP A 89 -15.21 14.02 -9.54
CA ASP A 89 -15.54 13.03 -8.51
C ASP A 89 -14.40 12.90 -7.49
N ILE A 90 -14.74 12.40 -6.30
CA ILE A 90 -13.81 11.98 -5.27
C ILE A 90 -14.28 10.64 -4.74
N ARG A 91 -13.40 9.63 -4.81
CA ARG A 91 -13.66 8.30 -4.25
C ARG A 91 -12.68 7.99 -3.15
N GLU A 92 -13.16 7.36 -2.10
CA GLU A 92 -12.34 6.95 -0.97
C GLU A 92 -12.47 5.45 -0.74
N GLN A 93 -11.34 4.83 -0.39
CA GLN A 93 -11.30 3.44 0.02
C GLN A 93 -10.32 3.28 1.16
N ASP A 94 -10.77 2.69 2.24
CA ASP A 94 -9.89 2.27 3.32
C ASP A 94 -9.16 0.99 2.93
N ALA A 95 -7.85 0.98 3.14
CA ALA A 95 -6.96 -0.15 2.99
C ALA A 95 -6.24 -0.43 4.31
N VAL A 96 -6.30 -1.68 4.75
CA VAL A 96 -5.57 -2.16 5.92
C VAL A 96 -4.37 -2.97 5.45
N ILE A 97 -3.17 -2.50 5.78
CA ILE A 97 -1.91 -3.18 5.53
C ILE A 97 -1.58 -4.00 6.77
N VAL A 98 -1.81 -5.32 6.72
CA VAL A 98 -1.50 -6.24 7.81
C VAL A 98 0.00 -6.54 7.81
N LEU A 99 0.69 -6.25 8.93
CA LEU A 99 2.14 -6.21 8.98
C LEU A 99 2.80 -7.55 9.29
N ARG A 100 2.08 -8.58 9.73
CA ARG A 100 2.73 -9.82 10.19
C ARG A 100 3.71 -10.44 9.19
N GLU A 101 3.37 -10.47 7.91
CA GLU A 101 4.27 -10.94 6.85
C GLU A 101 5.28 -9.87 6.39
N LEU A 102 4.97 -8.60 6.66
CA LEU A 102 5.76 -7.44 6.27
C LEU A 102 6.88 -7.14 7.27
N ILE A 103 6.66 -7.39 8.57
CA ILE A 103 7.63 -7.14 9.63
C ILE A 103 8.91 -7.91 9.36
N ALA A 104 8.81 -9.18 8.98
CA ALA A 104 9.97 -10.00 8.63
C ALA A 104 10.70 -9.57 7.34
N THR A 105 10.14 -8.62 6.58
CA THR A 105 10.72 -8.15 5.33
C THR A 105 11.70 -7.00 5.60
N PRO A 106 12.92 -7.03 5.01
CA PRO A 106 13.87 -5.92 5.16
C PRO A 106 13.25 -4.56 4.77
N PRO A 107 13.44 -3.49 5.56
CA PRO A 107 12.81 -2.18 5.31
C PRO A 107 13.05 -1.62 3.90
N GLN A 108 14.24 -1.84 3.33
CA GLN A 108 14.57 -1.40 1.97
C GLN A 108 13.70 -2.09 0.91
N ARG A 109 13.36 -3.36 1.15
CA ARG A 109 12.55 -4.16 0.25
C ARG A 109 11.07 -3.80 0.34
N LEU A 110 10.57 -3.53 1.55
CA LEU A 110 9.23 -2.94 1.76
C LEU A 110 9.09 -1.62 1.03
N ARG A 111 10.07 -0.73 1.18
CA ARG A 111 10.11 0.55 0.48
C ARG A 111 10.09 0.39 -1.03
N ALA A 112 10.96 -0.45 -1.58
CA ALA A 112 10.99 -0.72 -3.03
C ALA A 112 9.64 -1.28 -3.54
N TYR A 113 8.99 -2.14 -2.76
CA TYR A 113 7.66 -2.66 -3.09
C TYR A 113 6.59 -1.57 -3.11
N ILE A 114 6.52 -0.71 -2.10
CA ILE A 114 5.50 0.36 -2.02
C ILE A 114 5.69 1.36 -3.16
N LEU A 115 6.92 1.75 -3.44
CA LEU A 115 7.20 2.64 -4.57
C LEU A 115 6.89 1.96 -5.91
N GLY A 116 7.17 0.66 -6.05
CA GLY A 116 6.81 -0.10 -7.25
C GLY A 116 5.29 -0.27 -7.40
N TRP A 117 4.57 -0.37 -6.29
CA TRP A 117 3.10 -0.32 -6.29
C TRP A 117 2.61 1.04 -6.77
N ALA A 118 3.18 2.13 -6.28
CA ALA A 118 2.82 3.48 -6.71
C ALA A 118 3.03 3.67 -8.23
N ASP A 119 4.11 3.13 -8.79
CA ASP A 119 4.35 3.13 -10.25
C ASP A 119 3.30 2.33 -11.00
N ALA A 120 3.01 1.12 -10.54
CA ALA A 120 2.00 0.28 -11.17
C ALA A 120 0.63 0.98 -11.16
N VAL A 121 0.28 1.64 -10.05
CA VAL A 121 -0.93 2.47 -9.93
C VAL A 121 -0.90 3.62 -10.93
N GLY A 122 0.20 4.38 -11.03
CA GLY A 122 0.32 5.49 -11.96
C GLY A 122 0.10 5.05 -13.41
N VAL A 123 0.74 3.94 -13.81
CA VAL A 123 0.52 3.31 -15.13
C VAL A 123 -0.94 2.91 -15.30
N CYS A 124 -1.60 2.41 -14.25
CA CYS A 124 -3.02 2.08 -14.32
C CYS A 124 -3.88 3.32 -14.57
N LEU A 125 -3.68 4.38 -13.79
CA LEU A 125 -4.46 5.61 -13.87
C LEU A 125 -4.31 6.30 -15.23
N GLU A 126 -3.10 6.27 -15.80
CA GLU A 126 -2.81 6.83 -17.12
C GLU A 126 -3.52 6.06 -18.25
N ARG A 127 -3.63 4.74 -18.13
CA ARG A 127 -4.22 3.87 -19.16
C ARG A 127 -5.72 3.63 -18.98
N MET A 128 -6.29 4.00 -17.84
CA MET A 128 -7.72 3.87 -17.60
C MET A 128 -8.50 4.77 -18.57
N PRO A 129 -9.51 4.22 -19.29
CA PRO A 129 -10.48 5.01 -20.05
C PRO A 129 -11.10 6.09 -19.17
N ASP A 130 -11.40 7.27 -19.72
CA ASP A 130 -11.95 8.42 -18.97
C ASP A 130 -13.22 8.09 -18.17
N ASP A 131 -14.01 7.12 -18.64
CA ASP A 131 -15.22 6.61 -17.98
C ASP A 131 -14.95 5.46 -16.99
N CYS A 132 -13.70 5.09 -16.74
CA CYS A 132 -13.29 4.09 -15.76
C CYS A 132 -12.78 4.73 -14.46
N TRP A 133 -13.34 4.26 -13.34
CA TRP A 133 -13.17 4.84 -12.00
C TRP A 133 -12.83 3.74 -10.97
N ALA A 134 -12.10 2.72 -11.42
CA ALA A 134 -11.75 1.58 -10.58
C ALA A 134 -10.70 1.98 -9.53
N MET A 135 -10.93 1.58 -8.27
CA MET A 135 -9.97 1.84 -7.21
C MET A 135 -8.77 0.87 -7.32
N PRO A 136 -7.53 1.36 -7.17
CA PRO A 136 -6.33 0.55 -7.39
C PRO A 136 -5.98 -0.38 -6.23
N ALA A 137 -6.83 -0.54 -5.21
CA ALA A 137 -6.57 -1.47 -4.11
C ALA A 137 -6.41 -2.93 -4.59
N ASP A 138 -6.98 -3.27 -5.75
CA ASP A 138 -6.75 -4.54 -6.44
C ASP A 138 -5.28 -4.81 -6.80
N LEU A 139 -4.38 -3.82 -6.68
CA LEU A 139 -2.95 -3.96 -6.90
C LEU A 139 -2.18 -4.43 -5.65
N VAL A 140 -2.81 -4.59 -4.48
CA VAL A 140 -2.10 -5.05 -3.28
C VAL A 140 -1.96 -6.58 -3.28
N PHE A 141 -0.76 -7.08 -3.61
CA PHE A 141 -0.44 -8.51 -3.61
C PHE A 141 0.72 -8.83 -2.67
N PRO A 142 0.46 -9.22 -1.41
CA PRO A 142 1.51 -9.55 -0.45
C PRO A 142 2.52 -10.59 -0.95
N ARG A 143 2.05 -11.57 -1.74
CA ARG A 143 2.91 -12.60 -2.36
C ARG A 143 4.01 -12.06 -3.27
N ILE A 144 3.88 -10.84 -3.80
CA ILE A 144 4.90 -10.22 -4.65
C ILE A 144 6.13 -9.82 -3.83
N LEU A 145 5.97 -9.44 -2.56
CA LEU A 145 7.09 -9.18 -1.66
C LEU A 145 8.00 -10.40 -1.47
N GLN A 146 7.43 -11.60 -1.56
CA GLN A 146 8.10 -12.88 -1.36
C GLN A 146 8.82 -13.42 -2.62
N LEU A 147 8.74 -12.74 -3.77
CA LEU A 147 9.43 -13.18 -4.98
C LEU A 147 10.95 -13.25 -4.73
N LYS A 148 11.65 -14.23 -5.32
CA LYS A 148 13.10 -14.39 -5.03
C LYS A 148 13.99 -13.27 -5.61
N ARG A 149 13.55 -12.59 -6.67
CA ARG A 149 14.38 -11.69 -7.51
C ARG A 149 13.99 -10.21 -7.63
N PRO A 150 12.89 -9.65 -7.10
CA PRO A 150 12.72 -8.21 -7.09
C PRO A 150 13.64 -7.63 -6.02
N GLN A 151 14.49 -6.71 -6.46
CA GLN A 151 15.37 -5.94 -5.59
C GLN A 151 15.20 -4.43 -5.80
N ALA A 152 14.42 -4.02 -6.80
CA ALA A 152 14.23 -2.63 -7.17
C ALA A 152 12.75 -2.33 -7.44
N ARG A 153 12.40 -1.05 -7.37
CA ARG A 153 11.05 -0.49 -7.57
C ARG A 153 10.42 -0.96 -8.88
N GLU A 154 11.18 -0.94 -9.96
CA GLU A 154 10.72 -1.25 -11.32
C GLU A 154 10.34 -2.73 -11.47
N HIS A 155 11.09 -3.61 -10.80
CA HIS A 155 10.78 -5.05 -10.78
C HIS A 155 9.46 -5.35 -10.07
N TYR A 156 9.18 -4.60 -9.00
CA TYR A 156 7.92 -4.72 -8.28
C TYR A 156 6.76 -4.19 -9.12
N ALA A 157 6.91 -3.03 -9.75
CA ALA A 157 5.90 -2.45 -10.63
C ALA A 157 5.50 -3.42 -11.75
N ALA A 158 6.48 -3.99 -12.45
CA ALA A 158 6.25 -4.97 -13.50
C ALA A 158 5.51 -6.21 -12.98
N ALA A 159 5.91 -6.74 -11.82
CA ALA A 159 5.26 -7.91 -11.23
C ALA A 159 3.80 -7.65 -10.84
N LEU A 160 3.49 -6.46 -10.32
CA LEU A 160 2.15 -6.05 -9.89
C LEU A 160 1.20 -5.91 -11.09
N LEU A 161 1.68 -5.32 -12.19
CA LEU A 161 0.91 -5.21 -13.43
C LEU A 161 0.60 -6.59 -14.03
N VAL A 162 1.55 -7.52 -14.03
CA VAL A 162 1.32 -8.87 -14.60
C VAL A 162 0.31 -9.69 -13.78
N ARG A 163 0.32 -9.55 -12.45
CA ARG A 163 -0.52 -10.40 -11.57
C ARG A 163 -1.90 -9.84 -11.28
N SER A 164 -2.05 -8.52 -11.33
CA SER A 164 -3.33 -7.89 -11.02
C SER A 164 -4.36 -8.11 -12.13
N ARG A 165 -5.65 -8.19 -11.74
CA ARG A 165 -6.75 -8.20 -12.71
C ARG A 165 -6.74 -6.92 -13.55
N LEU A 166 -6.49 -5.80 -12.90
CA LEU A 166 -6.42 -4.48 -13.53
C LEU A 166 -5.28 -4.41 -14.56
N GLY A 167 -4.07 -4.84 -14.20
CA GLY A 167 -2.94 -4.84 -15.12
C GLY A 167 -3.10 -5.81 -16.30
N ARG A 168 -3.74 -6.98 -16.09
CA ARG A 168 -4.11 -7.88 -17.19
C ARG A 168 -5.13 -7.26 -18.14
N TRP A 169 -6.19 -6.68 -17.58
CA TRP A 169 -7.23 -5.99 -18.35
C TRP A 169 -6.64 -4.90 -19.25
N MET A 170 -5.71 -4.09 -18.72
CA MET A 170 -5.02 -3.05 -19.51
C MET A 170 -4.04 -3.59 -20.54
N SER A 171 -3.54 -4.81 -20.37
CA SER A 171 -2.62 -5.45 -21.32
C SER A 171 -3.36 -6.14 -22.48
N GLY A 172 -4.70 -6.13 -22.46
CA GLY A 172 -5.53 -6.86 -23.43
C GLY A 172 -5.42 -8.39 -23.30
N ALA A 173 -5.03 -8.88 -22.12
CA ALA A 173 -4.76 -10.29 -21.83
C ALA A 173 -5.78 -10.92 -20.85
#